data_AF-A0A1G5QHR1-F1
#
_entry.id   AF-A0A1G5QHR1-F1
#
_cell.length_a   1.000
_cell.length_b   1.000
_cell.length_c   1.000
_cell.angle_alpha   90.00
_cell.angle_beta   90.00
_cell.angle_gamma   90.00
#
_symmetry.space_group_name_H-M   'P 1'
#
loop_
_entity.id
_entity.type
_entity.pdbx_description
1 polymer ?
#
loop_
_entity_poly.entity_id
_entity_poly.type
_entity_poly.pdbx_seq_one_letter_code
_entity_poly.pdbx_strand_id
1 'polypeptide(L)'
;MNGMTGKHQSGEVFWSEFVDAPDSARPRAWWHWMDGNVEHEGIRADLRWLHSVGVRGVQAFDGALGNPLVVEEAVIPGSKQWREAIDVAVTTAHELGLDFTVATSAGWSASGAPWVDKADAMRKLVWSQTVVEGGEPAQLNDLPDVAGPYQDIPKWGSGPGVEPDGGSGDAKDLFALAIPFHSVHDALEPAFVRTSDSPAEAVSVGHAAVVEGFRLARDPDNHSVAWVEQSFAAPVTVRSCVIELPGPHGFGAAPPASATLQVRNDDGGYVTVCTLPATQCPSRSMSFAPVSGTHFRVLLQGEGISTVLAAFEKGVVPPPVFRPLSEYVVTTFALYEAGMPAHREAKSGFATATDYDELETDPRAGTGVVPLAGILDVSSRISRGMLSSPLPEGTWRVIRFGASLTGQTNGPALPESHRARGRQTRQRKGAALYLHPSGTVR
;
A
#
# COMPACT_ATOMS: atom_id res chain seq x y z
N MET A 1 20.95 -11.24 48.74
CA MET A 1 21.89 -11.30 47.61
C MET A 1 21.96 -12.76 47.16
N ASN A 2 20.93 -13.20 46.45
CA ASN A 2 20.89 -13.37 45.00
C ASN A 2 21.68 -14.60 44.54
N GLY A 3 21.06 -15.77 44.72
CA GLY A 3 21.38 -16.98 43.98
C GLY A 3 20.53 -17.04 42.72
N MET A 4 21.18 -16.93 41.56
CA MET A 4 20.65 -17.36 40.28
C MET A 4 21.76 -18.17 39.60
N THR A 5 21.82 -19.46 39.89
CA THR A 5 22.55 -20.42 39.08
C THR A 5 21.59 -20.93 38.01
N GLY A 6 21.54 -20.24 36.86
CA GLY A 6 20.90 -20.77 35.66
C GLY A 6 21.69 -21.97 35.16
N LYS A 7 21.22 -23.18 35.47
CA LYS A 7 21.68 -24.39 34.80
C LYS A 7 21.12 -24.36 33.37
N HIS A 8 21.98 -24.12 32.40
CA HIS A 8 21.72 -24.58 31.03
C HIS A 8 21.64 -26.12 31.08
N GLN A 9 20.41 -26.65 31.13
CA GLN A 9 20.18 -28.05 30.77
C GLN A 9 20.32 -28.14 29.25
N SER A 10 21.45 -28.63 28.78
CA SER A 10 21.51 -29.31 27.49
C SER A 10 20.59 -30.52 27.62
N GLY A 11 19.36 -30.44 27.12
CA GLY A 11 18.43 -31.56 27.14
C GLY A 11 19.00 -32.70 26.31
N GLU A 12 19.47 -33.76 26.95
CA GLU A 12 19.69 -35.04 26.27
C GLU A 12 18.33 -35.51 25.75
N VAL A 13 18.16 -35.54 24.43
CA VAL A 13 17.01 -36.22 23.82
C VAL A 13 17.28 -37.72 23.97
N PHE A 14 16.43 -38.40 24.74
CA PHE A 14 16.59 -39.83 24.91
C PHE A 14 16.22 -40.56 23.62
N TRP A 15 16.95 -41.63 23.27
CA TRP A 15 16.61 -42.47 22.11
C TRP A 15 15.15 -42.94 22.13
N SER A 16 14.58 -43.14 23.32
CA SER A 16 13.16 -43.45 23.50
C SER A 16 12.23 -42.33 23.06
N GLU A 17 12.56 -41.06 23.32
CA GLU A 17 11.78 -39.89 22.89
C GLU A 17 11.99 -39.59 21.40
N PHE A 18 13.12 -40.01 20.82
CA PHE A 18 13.32 -39.92 19.37
C PHE A 18 12.47 -40.94 18.61
N VAL A 19 12.40 -42.18 19.13
CA VAL A 19 11.61 -43.26 18.53
C VAL A 19 10.11 -43.06 18.77
N ASP A 20 9.73 -42.59 19.97
CA ASP A 20 8.35 -42.27 20.35
C ASP A 20 8.25 -40.79 20.75
N ALA A 21 8.13 -39.94 19.73
CA ALA A 21 8.10 -38.51 19.90
C ALA A 21 6.91 -38.05 20.76
N PRO A 22 7.15 -37.24 21.81
CA PRO A 22 6.07 -36.69 22.64
C PRO A 22 5.20 -35.72 21.82
N ASP A 23 3.98 -35.45 22.30
CA ASP A 23 3.04 -34.56 21.60
C ASP A 23 3.55 -33.13 21.40
N SER A 24 4.45 -32.66 22.29
CA SER A 24 5.13 -31.37 22.13
C SER A 24 6.02 -31.30 20.89
N ALA A 25 6.53 -32.44 20.41
CA ALA A 25 7.37 -32.53 19.21
C ALA A 25 6.58 -32.78 17.92
N ARG A 26 5.26 -33.03 18.01
CA ARG A 26 4.41 -33.33 16.86
C ARG A 26 3.98 -32.06 16.12
N PRO A 27 3.78 -32.12 14.79
CA PRO A 27 3.42 -30.95 14.01
C PRO A 27 1.99 -30.48 14.31
N ARG A 28 1.74 -29.21 13.98
CA ARG A 28 0.40 -28.60 13.90
C ARG A 28 0.10 -28.31 12.42
N ALA A 29 -1.18 -28.18 12.08
CA ALA A 29 -1.61 -27.90 10.70
C ALA A 29 -2.29 -26.54 10.58
N TRP A 30 -2.04 -25.83 9.48
CA TRP A 30 -2.94 -24.76 9.03
C TRP A 30 -4.18 -25.38 8.43
N TRP A 31 -5.34 -25.01 8.96
CA TRP A 31 -6.62 -25.58 8.57
C TRP A 31 -7.54 -24.45 8.12
N HIS A 32 -7.66 -24.31 6.79
CA HIS A 32 -8.39 -23.21 6.17
C HIS A 32 -9.80 -23.66 5.80
N TRP A 33 -10.80 -22.93 6.30
CA TRP A 33 -12.17 -23.00 5.84
C TRP A 33 -12.32 -22.07 4.66
N MET A 34 -12.36 -22.66 3.46
CA MET A 34 -12.27 -21.92 2.20
C MET A 34 -13.64 -21.48 1.70
N ASP A 35 -13.82 -20.17 1.56
CA ASP A 35 -14.98 -19.53 0.94
C ASP A 35 -16.33 -19.93 1.56
N GLY A 36 -16.33 -20.24 2.86
CA GLY A 36 -17.52 -20.65 3.62
C GLY A 36 -17.94 -22.11 3.39
N ASN A 37 -17.14 -22.91 2.68
CA ASN A 37 -17.37 -24.35 2.52
C ASN A 37 -17.03 -25.09 3.81
N VAL A 38 -18.00 -25.19 4.72
CA VAL A 38 -17.83 -25.80 6.03
C VAL A 38 -19.05 -26.66 6.37
N GLU A 39 -18.79 -27.91 6.76
CA GLU A 39 -19.81 -28.84 7.26
C GLU A 39 -19.37 -29.47 8.58
N HIS A 40 -20.30 -29.69 9.50
CA HIS A 40 -19.98 -30.27 10.81
C HIS A 40 -19.37 -31.68 10.73
N GLU A 41 -19.82 -32.52 9.79
CA GLU A 41 -19.24 -33.85 9.61
C GLU A 41 -17.83 -33.79 9.01
N GLY A 42 -17.61 -32.88 8.05
CA GLY A 42 -16.28 -32.59 7.51
C GLY A 42 -15.29 -32.16 8.58
N ILE A 43 -15.70 -31.24 9.47
CA ILE A 43 -14.90 -30.81 10.63
C ILE A 43 -14.45 -32.00 11.47
N ARG A 44 -15.38 -32.89 11.83
CA ARG A 44 -15.07 -34.05 12.68
C ARG A 44 -14.16 -35.03 11.96
N ALA A 45 -14.38 -35.26 10.67
CA ALA A 45 -13.57 -36.14 9.85
C ALA A 45 -12.13 -35.63 9.72
N ASP A 46 -11.96 -34.35 9.41
CA ASP A 46 -10.66 -33.68 9.28
C ASP A 46 -9.83 -33.81 10.57
N LEU A 47 -10.42 -33.44 11.72
CA LEU A 47 -9.71 -33.47 13.00
C LEU A 47 -9.34 -34.89 13.44
N ARG A 48 -10.22 -35.88 13.23
CA ARG A 48 -9.92 -37.30 13.50
C ARG A 48 -8.80 -37.81 12.60
N TRP A 49 -8.85 -37.47 11.30
CA TRP A 49 -7.81 -37.84 10.35
C TRP A 49 -6.46 -37.22 10.75
N LEU A 50 -6.39 -35.91 10.97
CA LEU A 50 -5.19 -35.20 11.41
C LEU A 50 -4.59 -35.84 12.67
N HIS A 51 -5.43 -36.09 13.68
CA HIS A 51 -5.01 -36.76 14.90
C HIS A 51 -4.42 -38.16 14.61
N SER A 52 -5.08 -38.96 13.76
CA SER A 52 -4.66 -40.32 13.39
C SER A 52 -3.30 -40.38 12.69
N VAL A 53 -2.96 -39.35 11.90
CA VAL A 53 -1.67 -39.26 11.19
C VAL A 53 -0.59 -38.56 12.03
N GLY A 54 -0.88 -38.27 13.30
CA GLY A 54 0.09 -37.81 14.28
C GLY A 54 0.20 -36.29 14.43
N VAL A 55 -0.74 -35.51 13.88
CA VAL A 55 -0.84 -34.07 14.14
C VAL A 55 -1.39 -33.82 15.55
N ARG A 56 -0.92 -32.77 16.23
CA ARG A 56 -1.32 -32.42 17.61
C ARG A 56 -1.92 -31.03 17.78
N GLY A 57 -2.34 -30.43 16.68
CA GLY A 57 -3.16 -29.23 16.73
C GLY A 57 -3.41 -28.61 15.37
N VAL A 58 -4.33 -27.65 15.37
CA VAL A 58 -4.74 -26.89 14.19
C VAL A 58 -4.70 -25.39 14.46
N GLN A 59 -4.41 -24.64 13.41
CA GLN A 59 -4.57 -23.20 13.35
C GLN A 59 -5.67 -22.92 12.34
N ALA A 60 -6.85 -22.53 12.84
CA ALA A 60 -8.05 -22.36 12.05
C ALA A 60 -8.10 -20.96 11.41
N PHE A 61 -8.43 -20.92 10.12
CA PHE A 61 -8.54 -19.70 9.32
C PHE A 61 -9.83 -19.72 8.51
N ASP A 62 -10.57 -18.61 8.50
CA ASP A 62 -11.68 -18.38 7.56
C ASP A 62 -11.15 -17.67 6.31
N GLY A 63 -10.67 -18.42 5.33
CA GLY A 63 -10.04 -17.88 4.11
C GLY A 63 -11.02 -17.73 2.95
N ALA A 64 -10.86 -16.70 2.12
CA ALA A 64 -11.68 -16.51 0.91
C ALA A 64 -10.84 -16.27 -0.34
N LEU A 65 -10.77 -17.24 -1.24
CA LEU A 65 -10.01 -17.14 -2.48
C LEU A 65 -10.87 -17.39 -3.73
N GLY A 66 -12.20 -17.21 -3.61
CA GLY A 66 -13.14 -17.35 -4.72
C GLY A 66 -13.35 -18.79 -5.16
N ASN A 67 -13.14 -19.76 -4.27
CA ASN A 67 -13.44 -21.16 -4.58
C ASN A 67 -14.95 -21.34 -4.81
N PRO A 68 -15.36 -22.26 -5.71
CA PRO A 68 -16.76 -22.61 -5.89
C PRO A 68 -17.41 -23.04 -4.57
N LEU A 69 -18.69 -22.72 -4.40
CA LEU A 69 -19.48 -23.24 -3.29
C LEU A 69 -19.80 -24.72 -3.57
N VAL A 70 -19.46 -25.58 -2.62
CA VAL A 70 -19.70 -27.04 -2.66
C VAL A 70 -20.61 -27.51 -1.52
N VAL A 71 -21.10 -26.57 -0.70
CA VAL A 71 -22.13 -26.76 0.33
C VAL A 71 -23.40 -26.00 -0.05
N GLU A 72 -24.52 -26.24 0.64
CA GLU A 72 -25.80 -25.57 0.33
C GLU A 72 -25.75 -24.05 0.56
N GLU A 73 -25.21 -23.64 1.72
CA GLU A 73 -25.06 -22.25 2.09
C GLU A 73 -23.66 -21.98 2.65
N ALA A 74 -23.05 -20.87 2.24
CA ALA A 74 -21.74 -20.47 2.75
C ALA A 74 -21.81 -20.14 4.24
N VAL A 75 -20.93 -20.74 5.03
CA VAL A 75 -20.80 -20.44 6.46
C VAL A 75 -20.02 -19.13 6.64
N ILE A 76 -20.75 -18.05 6.95
CA ILE A 76 -20.17 -16.70 7.06
C ILE A 76 -19.57 -16.44 8.45
N PRO A 77 -18.33 -15.96 8.59
CA PRO A 77 -17.72 -15.65 9.88
C PRO A 77 -18.57 -14.72 10.75
N GLY A 78 -18.76 -15.10 12.03
CA GLY A 78 -19.60 -14.38 12.99
C GLY A 78 -21.12 -14.61 12.86
N SER A 79 -21.58 -15.43 11.92
CA SER A 79 -22.97 -15.92 11.83
C SER A 79 -23.30 -16.94 12.94
N LYS A 80 -24.56 -17.38 13.03
CA LYS A 80 -24.96 -18.45 13.96
C LYS A 80 -24.33 -19.78 13.56
N GLN A 81 -24.43 -20.12 12.28
CA GLN A 81 -23.87 -21.34 11.68
C GLN A 81 -22.35 -21.41 11.89
N TRP A 82 -21.64 -20.28 11.76
CA TRP A 82 -20.21 -20.24 12.02
C TRP A 82 -19.86 -20.49 13.49
N ARG A 83 -20.61 -19.91 14.43
CA ARG A 83 -20.39 -20.17 15.86
C ARG A 83 -20.64 -21.64 16.21
N GLU A 84 -21.66 -22.25 15.61
CA GLU A 84 -21.96 -23.68 15.76
C GLU A 84 -20.82 -24.54 15.17
N ALA A 85 -20.30 -24.20 13.99
CA ALA A 85 -19.15 -24.88 13.39
C ALA A 85 -17.89 -24.78 14.26
N ILE A 86 -17.60 -23.61 14.83
CA ILE A 86 -16.48 -23.41 15.77
C ILE A 86 -16.69 -24.23 17.05
N ASP A 87 -17.90 -24.27 17.60
CA ASP A 87 -18.21 -25.09 18.79
C ASP A 87 -17.96 -26.58 18.52
N VAL A 88 -18.39 -27.09 17.37
CA VAL A 88 -18.10 -28.47 16.92
C VAL A 88 -16.60 -28.69 16.79
N ALA A 89 -15.86 -27.76 16.18
CA ALA A 89 -14.43 -27.89 15.97
C ALA A 89 -13.64 -27.89 17.29
N VAL A 90 -13.93 -26.96 18.19
CA VAL A 90 -13.28 -26.85 19.51
C VAL A 90 -13.60 -28.06 20.38
N THR A 91 -14.86 -28.50 20.41
CA THR A 91 -15.28 -29.70 21.16
C THR A 91 -14.55 -30.93 20.66
N THR A 92 -14.52 -31.14 19.34
CA THR A 92 -13.85 -32.30 18.74
C THR A 92 -12.34 -32.26 18.97
N ALA A 93 -11.71 -31.08 18.84
CA ALA A 93 -10.28 -30.92 19.12
C ALA A 93 -9.96 -31.24 20.59
N HIS A 94 -10.79 -30.78 21.52
CA HIS A 94 -10.66 -31.07 22.95
C HIS A 94 -10.76 -32.58 23.25
N GLU A 95 -11.75 -33.26 22.69
CA GLU A 95 -11.92 -34.72 22.83
C GLU A 95 -10.70 -35.51 22.31
N LEU A 96 -10.03 -35.00 21.29
CA LEU A 96 -8.84 -35.60 20.69
C LEU A 96 -7.52 -35.14 21.32
N GLY A 97 -7.55 -34.23 22.30
CA GLY A 97 -6.33 -33.65 22.88
C GLY A 97 -5.51 -32.81 21.90
N LEU A 98 -6.15 -32.20 20.89
CA LEU A 98 -5.51 -31.34 19.90
C LEU A 98 -5.47 -29.88 20.39
N ASP A 99 -4.34 -29.19 20.19
CA ASP A 99 -4.28 -27.74 20.35
C ASP A 99 -5.14 -27.05 19.28
N PHE A 100 -6.02 -26.13 19.69
CA PHE A 100 -6.84 -25.35 18.76
C PHE A 100 -6.47 -23.87 18.84
N THR A 101 -6.00 -23.30 17.73
CA THR A 101 -5.60 -21.89 17.63
C THR A 101 -6.40 -21.19 16.54
N VAL A 102 -6.65 -19.90 16.70
CA VAL A 102 -7.33 -19.05 15.70
C VAL A 102 -6.44 -17.88 15.29
N ALA A 103 -6.67 -17.34 14.09
CA ALA A 103 -6.05 -16.09 13.64
C ALA A 103 -6.52 -14.88 14.46
N THR A 104 -5.77 -13.77 14.38
CA THR A 104 -6.09 -12.49 15.05
C THR A 104 -7.07 -11.61 14.30
N SER A 105 -7.54 -12.04 13.13
CA SER A 105 -8.66 -11.44 12.39
C SER A 105 -9.27 -12.48 11.46
N ALA A 106 -10.51 -12.28 11.00
CA ALA A 106 -11.06 -13.08 9.90
C ALA A 106 -10.14 -12.99 8.66
N GLY A 107 -10.11 -14.05 7.84
CA GLY A 107 -8.98 -14.30 6.94
C GLY A 107 -7.78 -14.84 7.71
N TRP A 108 -6.58 -14.47 7.27
CA TRP A 108 -5.34 -14.85 7.95
C TRP A 108 -4.49 -13.65 8.38
N SER A 109 -4.77 -12.44 7.89
CA SER A 109 -3.95 -11.27 8.24
C SER A 109 -4.66 -9.92 8.06
N ALA A 110 -4.35 -8.90 8.86
CA ALA A 110 -3.54 -8.94 10.07
C ALA A 110 -4.42 -8.77 11.31
N SER A 111 -4.98 -7.57 11.46
CA SER A 111 -5.75 -7.16 12.64
C SER A 111 -6.83 -6.15 12.25
N GLY A 112 -7.77 -6.60 11.42
CA GLY A 112 -8.88 -5.78 10.96
C GLY A 112 -10.23 -6.37 11.36
N ALA A 113 -11.18 -5.48 11.64
CA ALA A 113 -12.55 -5.86 11.95
C ALA A 113 -13.53 -4.72 11.62
N PRO A 114 -14.80 -5.01 11.33
CA PRO A 114 -15.77 -3.96 10.98
C PRO A 114 -16.11 -3.00 12.11
N TRP A 115 -15.89 -3.40 13.36
CA TRP A 115 -16.05 -2.53 14.54
C TRP A 115 -14.83 -1.62 14.80
N VAL A 116 -13.84 -1.59 13.90
CA VAL A 116 -12.71 -0.65 13.99
C VAL A 116 -13.13 0.73 13.47
N ASP A 117 -13.19 1.69 14.38
CA ASP A 117 -13.47 3.08 14.08
C ASP A 117 -12.38 3.72 13.21
N LYS A 118 -12.78 4.73 12.40
CA LYS A 118 -11.84 5.55 11.60
C LYS A 118 -10.72 6.15 12.46
N ALA A 119 -11.01 6.49 13.72
CA ALA A 119 -10.03 7.04 14.65
C ALA A 119 -8.86 6.09 14.94
N ASP A 120 -9.14 4.78 15.03
CA ASP A 120 -8.18 3.73 15.43
C ASP A 120 -7.62 2.92 14.27
N ALA A 121 -8.10 3.20 13.05
CA ALA A 121 -7.57 2.61 11.83
C ALA A 121 -6.17 3.15 11.47
N MET A 122 -5.44 2.37 10.67
CA MET A 122 -4.14 2.75 10.11
C MET A 122 -4.22 4.04 9.29
N ARG A 123 -3.27 4.95 9.54
CA ARG A 123 -3.19 6.26 8.88
C ARG A 123 -1.87 6.45 8.16
N LYS A 124 -1.91 7.30 7.13
CA LYS A 124 -0.77 7.81 6.38
C LYS A 124 -0.61 9.30 6.65
N LEU A 125 0.62 9.82 6.53
CA LEU A 125 0.86 11.26 6.47
C LEU A 125 0.33 11.78 5.12
N VAL A 126 -0.29 12.95 5.12
CA VAL A 126 -0.74 13.67 3.91
C VAL A 126 -0.36 15.13 4.01
N TRP A 127 -0.33 15.84 2.89
CA TRP A 127 -0.08 17.28 2.90
C TRP A 127 -0.78 18.00 1.76
N SER A 128 -1.07 19.28 1.99
CA SER A 128 -1.47 20.23 0.95
C SER A 128 -0.50 21.41 0.94
N GLN A 129 -0.40 22.08 -0.21
CA GLN A 129 0.48 23.24 -0.39
C GLN A 129 -0.33 24.42 -0.89
N THR A 130 -0.09 25.61 -0.34
CA THR A 130 -0.72 26.86 -0.80
C THR A 130 0.34 27.95 -0.87
N VAL A 131 0.39 28.68 -1.97
CA VAL A 131 1.21 29.89 -2.10
C VAL A 131 0.40 31.07 -1.56
N VAL A 132 0.98 31.83 -0.64
CA VAL A 132 0.34 32.96 0.03
C VAL A 132 1.27 34.17 0.05
N GLU A 133 0.68 35.35 0.04
CA GLU A 133 1.41 36.60 0.30
C GLU A 133 1.46 36.88 1.81
N GLY A 134 2.63 37.29 2.29
CA GLY A 134 2.80 37.77 3.65
C GLY A 134 1.95 39.01 3.95
N GLY A 135 1.66 39.26 5.22
CA GLY A 135 0.81 40.38 5.62
C GLY A 135 -0.70 40.11 5.60
N GLU A 136 -1.18 39.09 4.87
CA GLU A 136 -2.61 38.80 4.72
C GLU A 136 -3.03 37.43 5.30
N PRO A 137 -4.26 37.31 5.85
CA PRO A 137 -4.88 36.01 6.09
C PRO A 137 -5.13 35.27 4.78
N ALA A 138 -5.03 33.94 4.81
CA ALA A 138 -5.23 33.12 3.62
C ALA A 138 -6.01 31.83 3.93
N GLN A 139 -6.90 31.44 3.04
CA GLN A 139 -7.49 30.11 3.03
C GLN A 139 -6.48 29.13 2.44
N LEU A 140 -6.19 28.06 3.17
CA LEU A 140 -5.29 27.01 2.71
C LEU A 140 -6.06 25.90 2.02
N ASN A 141 -5.37 25.18 1.15
CA ASN A 141 -5.89 24.01 0.46
C ASN A 141 -6.26 22.90 1.47
N ASP A 142 -7.32 22.18 1.17
CA ASP A 142 -7.75 21.04 1.97
C ASP A 142 -6.73 19.92 1.97
N LEU A 143 -6.69 19.16 3.07
CA LEU A 143 -5.82 18.01 3.18
C LEU A 143 -6.42 16.82 2.43
N PRO A 144 -5.60 16.06 1.68
CA PRO A 144 -5.99 14.78 1.09
C PRO A 144 -6.62 13.81 2.11
N ASP A 145 -7.91 13.51 1.95
CA ASP A 145 -8.65 12.64 2.86
C ASP A 145 -9.05 11.30 2.25
N VAL A 146 -8.65 11.03 1.00
CA VAL A 146 -8.87 9.77 0.29
C VAL A 146 -8.20 8.59 1.01
N ALA A 147 -8.99 7.55 1.28
CA ALA A 147 -8.47 6.31 1.85
C ALA A 147 -7.65 5.53 0.79
N GLY A 148 -6.34 5.39 1.02
CA GLY A 148 -5.46 4.72 0.06
C GLY A 148 -3.98 4.81 0.42
N PRO A 149 -3.09 4.32 -0.44
CA PRO A 149 -1.66 4.18 -0.13
C PRO A 149 -0.89 5.50 -0.01
N TYR A 150 -1.23 6.53 -0.78
CA TYR A 150 -0.45 7.78 -0.86
C TYR A 150 -1.31 8.94 -1.31
N GLN A 151 -1.24 10.11 -0.64
CA GLN A 151 -2.04 11.32 -0.95
C GLN A 151 -3.49 11.01 -1.38
N ASP A 152 -3.93 11.53 -2.51
CA ASP A 152 -5.27 11.33 -3.08
C ASP A 152 -5.40 10.05 -3.93
N ILE A 153 -4.37 9.19 -3.96
CA ILE A 153 -4.43 7.93 -4.69
C ILE A 153 -5.26 6.93 -3.89
N PRO A 154 -6.43 6.49 -4.40
CA PRO A 154 -7.27 5.52 -3.72
C PRO A 154 -6.65 4.13 -3.74
N LYS A 155 -7.12 3.26 -2.84
CA LYS A 155 -6.81 1.83 -2.93
C LYS A 155 -7.34 1.26 -4.26
N TRP A 156 -6.50 0.51 -4.97
CA TRP A 156 -6.88 -0.10 -6.25
C TRP A 156 -8.08 -1.04 -6.10
N GLY A 157 -9.03 -0.96 -7.05
CA GLY A 157 -10.24 -1.78 -7.06
C GLY A 157 -11.37 -1.28 -6.16
N SER A 158 -11.17 -0.16 -5.45
CA SER A 158 -12.27 0.61 -4.86
C SER A 158 -13.01 1.35 -6.00
N GLY A 159 -13.81 0.63 -6.79
CA GLY A 159 -14.61 1.22 -7.86
C GLY A 159 -15.63 2.26 -7.36
N PRO A 160 -16.26 3.02 -8.26
CA PRO A 160 -17.28 3.99 -7.89
C PRO A 160 -18.46 3.25 -7.24
N GLY A 161 -18.59 3.36 -5.91
CA GLY A 161 -19.57 2.62 -5.11
C GLY A 161 -19.03 2.16 -3.75
N VAL A 162 -17.71 2.15 -3.55
CA VAL A 162 -17.06 1.98 -2.24
C VAL A 162 -16.76 3.37 -1.67
N GLU A 163 -17.78 4.04 -1.11
CA GLU A 163 -17.80 5.48 -0.80
C GLU A 163 -17.19 6.33 -1.94
N PRO A 164 -17.86 6.37 -3.11
CA PRO A 164 -17.56 7.36 -4.15
C PRO A 164 -18.13 8.71 -3.71
N ASP A 165 -17.40 9.79 -3.99
CA ASP A 165 -17.79 11.21 -3.91
C ASP A 165 -17.44 12.02 -2.65
N GLY A 166 -16.61 11.50 -1.75
CA GLY A 166 -15.93 12.33 -0.77
C GLY A 166 -14.83 11.50 -0.16
N GLY A 167 -13.66 12.06 0.14
CA GLY A 167 -12.71 11.28 0.89
C GLY A 167 -13.28 10.87 2.24
N SER A 168 -12.46 10.21 3.05
CA SER A 168 -12.93 9.62 4.30
C SER A 168 -13.57 10.62 5.27
N GLY A 169 -13.47 11.94 5.02
CA GLY A 169 -13.91 13.02 5.89
C GLY A 169 -13.12 13.04 7.20
N ASP A 170 -11.98 12.34 7.22
CA ASP A 170 -11.25 11.98 8.44
C ASP A 170 -9.76 12.36 8.30
N ALA A 171 -9.41 13.25 7.38
CA ALA A 171 -8.12 13.93 7.45
C ALA A 171 -8.04 14.74 8.75
N LYS A 172 -6.95 14.55 9.50
CA LYS A 172 -6.68 15.27 10.74
C LYS A 172 -5.44 16.12 10.58
N ASP A 173 -5.54 17.40 10.91
CA ASP A 173 -4.39 18.29 11.02
C ASP A 173 -3.36 17.74 12.01
N LEU A 174 -2.08 17.92 11.68
CA LEU A 174 -0.96 17.60 12.55
C LEU A 174 -0.12 18.85 12.86
N PHE A 175 0.45 19.45 11.81
CA PHE A 175 1.31 20.64 11.90
C PHE A 175 1.38 21.34 10.54
N ALA A 176 1.92 22.54 10.50
CA ALA A 176 2.14 23.25 9.24
C ALA A 176 3.42 24.08 9.28
N LEU A 177 4.08 24.13 8.12
CA LEU A 177 5.32 24.87 7.92
C LEU A 177 5.13 25.88 6.79
N ALA A 178 5.74 27.04 6.91
CA ALA A 178 5.89 27.98 5.80
C ALA A 178 7.36 28.05 5.37
N ILE A 179 7.60 27.95 4.07
CA ILE A 179 8.92 28.12 3.46
C ILE A 179 8.88 29.31 2.50
N PRO A 180 10.00 30.03 2.29
CA PRO A 180 10.07 31.08 1.28
C PRO A 180 9.72 30.49 -0.09
N PHE A 181 8.85 31.16 -0.84
CA PHE A 181 8.45 30.68 -2.15
C PHE A 181 9.60 30.77 -3.15
N HIS A 182 9.80 29.68 -3.90
CA HIS A 182 10.64 29.69 -5.09
C HIS A 182 10.02 28.75 -6.14
N SER A 183 9.91 29.22 -7.38
CA SER A 183 9.32 28.47 -8.48
C SER A 183 10.06 27.18 -8.87
N VAL A 184 11.33 27.01 -8.48
CA VAL A 184 12.11 25.79 -8.76
C VAL A 184 11.53 24.55 -8.09
N HIS A 185 10.68 24.74 -7.08
CA HIS A 185 9.94 23.69 -6.39
C HIS A 185 8.64 23.27 -7.09
N ASP A 186 8.19 24.04 -8.09
CA ASP A 186 7.01 23.71 -8.87
C ASP A 186 7.37 22.79 -10.03
N ALA A 187 6.37 22.01 -10.47
CA ALA A 187 6.52 21.19 -11.64
C ALA A 187 6.72 22.09 -12.87
N LEU A 188 7.67 21.70 -13.72
CA LEU A 188 7.90 22.35 -15.00
C LEU A 188 6.69 22.17 -15.90
N GLU A 189 6.28 23.24 -16.58
CA GLU A 189 5.13 23.21 -17.47
C GLU A 189 5.54 22.85 -18.91
N PRO A 190 5.13 21.68 -19.44
CA PRO A 190 5.36 21.36 -20.83
C PRO A 190 4.44 22.19 -21.74
N ALA A 191 4.94 22.52 -22.92
CA ALA A 191 4.15 23.12 -23.98
C ALA A 191 3.06 22.15 -24.49
N PHE A 192 3.38 20.87 -24.56
CA PHE A 192 2.42 19.81 -24.87
C PHE A 192 2.92 18.44 -24.44
N VAL A 193 2.01 17.46 -24.43
CA VAL A 193 2.28 16.07 -24.09
C VAL A 193 1.85 15.13 -25.21
N ARG A 194 2.62 14.05 -25.41
CA ARG A 194 2.35 12.95 -26.34
C ARG A 194 2.41 11.61 -25.62
N THR A 195 1.77 10.60 -26.20
CA THR A 195 1.78 9.24 -25.66
C THR A 195 2.04 8.22 -26.75
N SER A 196 2.37 6.99 -26.35
CA SER A 196 2.50 5.86 -27.28
C SER A 196 1.22 5.60 -28.09
N ASP A 197 0.06 5.87 -27.51
CA ASP A 197 -1.24 5.61 -28.11
C ASP A 197 -1.66 6.76 -29.06
N SER A 198 -1.21 7.98 -28.78
CA SER A 198 -1.43 9.18 -29.59
C SER A 198 -0.10 9.91 -29.89
N PRO A 199 0.79 9.32 -30.72
CA PRO A 199 2.13 9.86 -30.93
C PRO A 199 2.16 11.12 -31.81
N ALA A 200 1.12 11.35 -32.61
CA ALA A 200 1.01 12.51 -33.50
C ALA A 200 0.20 13.67 -32.89
N GLU A 201 -0.63 13.40 -31.87
CA GLU A 201 -1.54 14.38 -31.29
C GLU A 201 -0.92 15.01 -30.04
N ALA A 202 -0.96 16.34 -29.97
CA ALA A 202 -0.47 17.09 -28.83
C ALA A 202 -1.64 17.36 -27.88
N VAL A 203 -1.52 16.92 -26.63
CA VAL A 203 -2.43 17.30 -25.55
C VAL A 203 -1.86 18.54 -24.87
N SER A 204 -2.56 19.67 -24.97
CA SER A 204 -2.22 20.89 -24.23
C SER A 204 -2.56 20.68 -22.75
N VAL A 205 -1.58 20.88 -21.87
CA VAL A 205 -1.79 20.80 -20.42
C VAL A 205 -2.21 22.19 -19.90
N GLY A 206 -3.23 22.25 -19.05
CA GLY A 206 -3.62 23.50 -18.38
C GLY A 206 -2.52 24.01 -17.43
N HIS A 207 -2.54 25.30 -17.09
CA HIS A 207 -1.63 25.90 -16.10
C HIS A 207 -1.68 25.11 -14.76
N ALA A 208 -0.50 24.86 -14.17
CA ALA A 208 -0.20 23.93 -13.07
C ALA A 208 0.15 22.49 -13.47
N ALA A 209 0.95 22.31 -14.52
CA ALA A 209 1.10 21.04 -15.22
C ALA A 209 1.81 19.91 -14.44
N VAL A 210 0.99 19.16 -13.70
CA VAL A 210 1.08 17.70 -13.61
C VAL A 210 0.40 17.14 -14.86
N VAL A 211 0.98 16.11 -15.48
CA VAL A 211 0.19 15.25 -16.37
C VAL A 211 -0.88 14.57 -15.52
N GLU A 212 -2.09 15.14 -15.46
CA GLU A 212 -3.22 14.55 -14.75
C GLU A 212 -3.87 13.46 -15.62
N GLY A 213 -3.46 12.21 -15.39
CA GLY A 213 -4.21 11.04 -15.83
C GLY A 213 -4.11 10.68 -17.31
N PHE A 214 -3.23 9.74 -17.65
CA PHE A 214 -3.31 8.95 -18.88
C PHE A 214 -3.62 7.49 -18.60
N ARG A 215 -4.38 6.88 -19.50
CA ARG A 215 -4.57 5.42 -19.59
C ARG A 215 -3.99 4.98 -20.92
N LEU A 216 -2.90 4.22 -20.87
CA LEU A 216 -2.19 3.73 -22.06
C LEU A 216 -2.42 2.23 -22.20
N ALA A 217 -2.53 1.74 -23.41
CA ALA A 217 -2.68 0.31 -23.68
C ALA A 217 -1.57 -0.52 -23.01
N ARG A 218 -1.97 -1.60 -22.35
CA ARG A 218 -1.07 -2.62 -21.78
C ARG A 218 -1.60 -4.00 -22.17
N ASP A 219 -0.70 -4.89 -22.58
CA ASP A 219 -1.08 -6.29 -22.78
C ASP A 219 -1.34 -6.93 -21.40
N PRO A 220 -2.57 -7.43 -21.13
CA PRO A 220 -2.89 -8.01 -19.82
C PRO A 220 -2.15 -9.32 -19.56
N ASP A 221 -1.73 -10.03 -20.61
CA ASP A 221 -1.18 -11.37 -20.54
C ASP A 221 0.33 -11.38 -20.75
N ASN A 222 0.87 -10.50 -21.58
CA ASN A 222 2.28 -10.50 -21.98
C ASN A 222 3.01 -9.20 -21.62
N HIS A 223 4.34 -9.20 -21.82
CA HIS A 223 5.13 -7.99 -21.74
C HIS A 223 4.66 -6.95 -22.77
N SER A 224 4.42 -5.73 -22.30
CA SER A 224 4.15 -4.58 -23.17
C SER A 224 4.96 -3.35 -22.74
N VAL A 225 4.96 -2.34 -23.62
CA VAL A 225 5.63 -1.06 -23.39
C VAL A 225 4.70 0.08 -23.76
N ALA A 226 4.80 1.19 -23.03
CA ALA A 226 4.10 2.43 -23.32
C ALA A 226 4.99 3.62 -22.92
N TRP A 227 4.67 4.83 -23.38
CA TRP A 227 5.41 6.01 -22.97
C TRP A 227 4.55 7.27 -22.92
N VAL A 228 4.96 8.21 -22.06
CA VAL A 228 4.42 9.59 -22.01
C VAL A 228 5.59 10.55 -22.17
N GLU A 229 5.46 11.51 -23.07
CA GLU A 229 6.49 12.50 -23.40
C GLU A 229 6.00 13.92 -23.14
N GLN A 230 6.76 14.67 -22.37
CA GLN A 230 6.62 16.11 -22.16
C GLN A 230 7.58 16.86 -23.08
N SER A 231 7.04 17.82 -23.84
CA SER A 231 7.80 18.70 -24.72
C SER A 231 7.73 20.14 -24.23
N PHE A 232 8.87 20.83 -24.20
CA PHE A 232 9.04 22.19 -23.69
C PHE A 232 9.34 23.17 -24.83
N ALA A 233 8.86 24.42 -24.70
CA ALA A 233 9.07 25.46 -25.71
C ALA A 233 10.54 25.91 -25.83
N ALA A 234 11.30 25.75 -24.75
CA ALA A 234 12.74 26.02 -24.68
C ALA A 234 13.42 24.93 -23.83
N PRO A 235 14.75 24.75 -23.94
CA PRO A 235 15.47 23.81 -23.09
C PRO A 235 15.26 24.13 -21.60
N VAL A 236 14.81 23.13 -20.84
CA VAL A 236 14.68 23.19 -19.38
C VAL A 236 15.76 22.34 -18.73
N THR A 237 16.12 22.64 -17.47
CA THR A 237 17.08 21.82 -16.71
C THR A 237 16.35 21.07 -15.60
N VAL A 238 16.34 19.75 -15.70
CA VAL A 238 15.64 18.86 -14.76
C VAL A 238 16.65 18.23 -13.80
N ARG A 239 16.30 18.17 -12.52
CA ARG A 239 17.09 17.50 -11.47
C ARG A 239 16.33 16.43 -10.72
N SER A 240 15.00 16.44 -10.82
CA SER A 240 14.18 15.39 -10.23
C SER A 240 12.89 15.17 -11.00
N CYS A 241 12.29 14.00 -10.78
CA CYS A 241 11.02 13.64 -11.36
C CYS A 241 10.18 12.83 -10.38
N VAL A 242 8.87 12.92 -10.56
CA VAL A 242 7.86 12.15 -9.85
C VAL A 242 6.98 11.47 -10.89
N ILE A 243 6.72 10.18 -10.68
CA ILE A 243 5.67 9.46 -11.42
C ILE A 243 4.74 8.74 -10.46
N GLU A 244 3.45 8.76 -10.78
CA GLU A 244 2.43 8.02 -10.05
C GLU A 244 1.76 7.00 -10.96
N LEU A 245 1.91 5.73 -10.58
CA LEU A 245 1.45 4.56 -11.33
C LEU A 245 0.55 3.71 -10.42
N PRO A 246 -0.70 4.12 -10.17
CA PRO A 246 -1.64 3.28 -9.44
C PRO A 246 -1.88 1.96 -10.18
N GLY A 247 -1.93 0.88 -9.43
CA GLY A 247 -2.14 -0.46 -9.99
C GLY A 247 -2.56 -1.46 -8.91
N PRO A 248 -2.98 -2.67 -9.32
CA PRO A 248 -3.21 -3.75 -8.38
C PRO A 248 -1.89 -4.15 -7.72
N HIS A 249 -1.95 -4.52 -6.45
CA HIS A 249 -0.81 -5.03 -5.69
C HIS A 249 -1.20 -6.28 -4.89
N GLY A 250 -0.19 -7.06 -4.51
CA GLY A 250 -0.33 -8.27 -3.69
C GLY A 250 -0.64 -9.53 -4.50
N PHE A 251 -1.03 -10.58 -3.80
CA PHE A 251 -1.26 -11.90 -4.40
C PHE A 251 -2.23 -11.84 -5.60
N GLY A 252 -1.85 -12.52 -6.68
CA GLY A 252 -2.61 -12.56 -7.93
C GLY A 252 -2.63 -11.25 -8.75
N ALA A 253 -1.97 -10.18 -8.32
CA ALA A 253 -1.92 -8.94 -9.10
C ALA A 253 -0.94 -9.05 -10.28
N ALA A 254 -1.27 -8.39 -11.39
CA ALA A 254 -0.31 -8.17 -12.48
C ALA A 254 0.98 -7.51 -11.94
N PRO A 255 2.17 -7.88 -12.45
CA PRO A 255 3.42 -7.27 -12.03
C PRO A 255 3.39 -5.75 -12.19
N PRO A 256 3.90 -4.97 -11.21
CA PRO A 256 3.95 -3.53 -11.32
C PRO A 256 4.92 -3.11 -12.44
N ALA A 257 4.57 -2.06 -13.18
CA ALA A 257 5.42 -1.56 -14.25
C ALA A 257 6.70 -0.93 -13.68
N SER A 258 7.84 -1.12 -14.36
CA SER A 258 9.02 -0.27 -14.22
C SER A 258 8.85 1.00 -15.04
N ALA A 259 9.43 2.11 -14.56
CA ALA A 259 9.43 3.37 -15.27
C ALA A 259 10.88 3.86 -15.47
N THR A 260 11.20 4.37 -16.64
CA THR A 260 12.53 4.91 -16.96
C THR A 260 12.40 6.29 -17.57
N LEU A 261 12.97 7.30 -16.93
CA LEU A 261 13.05 8.65 -17.49
C LEU A 261 14.13 8.70 -18.57
N GLN A 262 13.78 9.28 -19.71
CA GLN A 262 14.70 9.48 -20.82
C GLN A 262 14.60 10.92 -21.34
N VAL A 263 15.71 11.44 -21.85
CA VAL A 263 15.80 12.74 -22.53
C VAL A 263 16.13 12.50 -23.99
N ARG A 264 15.56 13.32 -24.88
CA ARG A 264 15.89 13.26 -26.30
C ARG A 264 17.27 13.87 -26.56
N ASN A 265 18.10 13.17 -27.33
CA ASN A 265 19.42 13.67 -27.77
C ASN A 265 19.31 14.42 -29.12
N ASP A 266 20.43 15.00 -29.55
CA ASP A 266 20.49 15.82 -30.77
C ASP A 266 20.20 15.02 -32.05
N ASP A 267 20.51 13.72 -32.07
CA ASP A 267 20.18 12.79 -33.17
C ASP A 267 18.69 12.40 -33.20
N GLY A 268 17.89 12.91 -32.26
CA GLY A 268 16.47 12.66 -32.14
C GLY A 268 16.10 11.34 -31.43
N GLY A 269 17.09 10.55 -31.00
CA GLY A 269 16.93 9.37 -30.15
C GLY A 269 16.78 9.71 -28.67
N TYR A 270 16.63 8.70 -27.81
CA TYR A 270 16.44 8.89 -26.36
C TYR A 270 17.56 8.25 -25.56
N VAL A 271 18.05 8.96 -24.56
CA VAL A 271 19.07 8.50 -23.62
C VAL A 271 18.43 8.39 -22.24
N THR A 272 18.71 7.29 -21.55
CA THR A 272 18.23 7.05 -20.18
C THR A 272 18.88 8.02 -19.21
N VAL A 273 18.06 8.67 -18.39
CA VAL A 273 18.47 9.56 -17.30
C VAL A 273 18.49 8.79 -15.98
N CYS A 274 17.38 8.13 -15.63
CA CYS A 274 17.27 7.32 -14.43
C CYS A 274 16.14 6.30 -14.55
N THR A 275 16.14 5.30 -13.67
CA THR A 275 15.06 4.32 -13.51
C THR A 275 14.32 4.58 -12.20
N LEU A 276 13.00 4.54 -12.25
CA LEU A 276 12.08 4.61 -11.10
C LEU A 276 11.53 3.20 -10.84
N PRO A 277 12.19 2.39 -9.99
CA PRO A 277 11.84 0.99 -9.79
C PRO A 277 10.44 0.83 -9.21
N ALA A 278 9.82 -0.33 -9.43
CA ALA A 278 8.54 -0.64 -8.83
C ALA A 278 8.63 -0.69 -7.30
N THR A 279 7.68 -0.05 -6.62
CA THR A 279 7.56 -0.10 -5.15
C THR A 279 6.11 -0.38 -4.75
N GLN A 280 5.88 -0.61 -3.45
CA GLN A 280 4.53 -0.73 -2.89
C GLN A 280 3.76 0.60 -2.87
N CYS A 281 4.49 1.73 -2.97
CA CYS A 281 3.89 3.05 -3.13
C CYS A 281 3.66 3.32 -4.63
N PRO A 282 2.46 3.76 -5.04
CA PRO A 282 2.18 4.10 -6.43
C PRO A 282 2.97 5.34 -6.90
N SER A 283 3.31 6.26 -5.99
CA SER A 283 4.18 7.40 -6.25
C SER A 283 5.65 7.01 -6.11
N ARG A 284 6.49 7.52 -7.02
CA ARG A 284 7.92 7.23 -7.08
C ARG A 284 8.66 8.50 -7.46
N SER A 285 9.66 8.85 -6.65
CA SER A 285 10.49 10.03 -6.89
C SER A 285 11.96 9.67 -7.06
N MET A 286 12.61 10.29 -8.04
CA MET A 286 14.06 10.18 -8.27
C MET A 286 14.68 11.55 -8.48
N SER A 287 15.91 11.71 -8.00
CA SER A 287 16.76 12.87 -8.27
C SER A 287 18.08 12.43 -8.87
N PHE A 288 18.61 13.24 -9.77
CA PHE A 288 19.76 12.93 -10.61
C PHE A 288 20.56 14.21 -10.91
N ALA A 289 21.77 14.04 -11.42
CA ALA A 289 22.56 15.15 -11.95
C ALA A 289 21.77 15.99 -12.97
N PRO A 290 21.96 17.31 -13.04
CA PRO A 290 21.16 18.17 -13.92
C PRO A 290 21.23 17.71 -15.38
N VAL A 291 20.06 17.51 -15.98
CA VAL A 291 19.91 17.17 -17.40
C VAL A 291 19.11 18.26 -18.10
N SER A 292 19.68 18.82 -19.16
CA SER A 292 19.01 19.84 -19.98
C SER A 292 18.46 19.23 -21.26
N GLY A 293 17.25 19.64 -21.66
CA GLY A 293 16.62 19.15 -22.88
C GLY A 293 15.28 19.82 -23.14
N THR A 294 14.72 19.57 -24.33
CA THR A 294 13.38 20.05 -24.72
C THR A 294 12.34 18.96 -24.70
N HIS A 295 12.74 17.68 -24.70
CA HIS A 295 11.82 16.54 -24.72
C HIS A 295 12.27 15.51 -23.70
N PHE A 296 11.38 15.21 -22.76
CA PHE A 296 11.57 14.20 -21.73
C PHE A 296 10.44 13.21 -21.81
N ARG A 297 10.73 11.92 -21.79
CA ARG A 297 9.71 10.88 -21.75
C ARG A 297 9.94 9.92 -20.61
N VAL A 298 8.86 9.36 -20.10
CA VAL A 298 8.92 8.16 -19.27
C VAL A 298 8.52 6.95 -20.11
N LEU A 299 9.42 5.97 -20.18
CA LEU A 299 9.17 4.64 -20.75
C LEU A 299 8.63 3.74 -19.65
N LEU A 300 7.46 3.16 -19.88
CA LEU A 300 6.81 2.18 -19.02
C LEU A 300 6.97 0.80 -19.64
N GLN A 301 7.36 -0.16 -18.81
CA GLN A 301 7.49 -1.57 -19.21
C GLN A 301 6.89 -2.43 -18.11
N GLY A 302 6.14 -3.46 -18.49
CA GLY A 302 5.55 -4.36 -17.51
C GLY A 302 5.19 -5.69 -18.13
N GLU A 303 5.48 -6.75 -17.38
CA GLU A 303 5.05 -8.12 -17.67
C GLU A 303 3.55 -8.27 -17.46
N GLY A 304 2.92 -9.18 -18.22
CA GLY A 304 1.51 -9.51 -18.04
C GLY A 304 1.29 -10.60 -16.99
N ILE A 305 0.02 -10.98 -16.79
CA ILE A 305 -0.38 -11.96 -15.76
C ILE A 305 0.18 -13.36 -16.01
N SER A 306 0.59 -13.68 -17.25
CA SER A 306 1.18 -14.97 -17.59
C SER A 306 2.44 -15.28 -16.77
N THR A 307 3.24 -14.27 -16.42
CA THR A 307 4.44 -14.46 -15.58
C THR A 307 4.09 -14.88 -14.15
N VAL A 308 2.96 -14.41 -13.62
CA VAL A 308 2.45 -14.81 -12.30
C VAL A 308 1.88 -16.23 -12.38
N LEU A 309 1.16 -16.55 -13.45
CA LEU A 309 0.60 -17.90 -13.67
C LEU A 309 1.70 -18.94 -13.90
N ALA A 310 2.78 -18.58 -14.58
CA ALA A 310 3.93 -19.44 -14.83
C ALA A 310 4.71 -19.81 -13.55
N ALA A 311 4.53 -19.07 -12.46
CA ALA A 311 5.13 -19.39 -11.17
C ALA A 311 4.47 -20.59 -10.46
N PHE A 312 3.30 -21.05 -10.94
CA PHE A 312 2.65 -22.23 -10.40
C PHE A 312 3.22 -23.50 -11.01
N GLU A 313 3.49 -24.49 -10.16
CA GLU A 313 3.96 -25.82 -10.59
C GLU A 313 2.93 -26.53 -11.47
N LYS A 314 3.42 -27.38 -12.36
CA LYS A 314 2.56 -28.14 -13.28
C LYS A 314 1.56 -29.00 -12.49
N GLY A 315 0.27 -28.81 -12.78
CA GLY A 315 -0.82 -29.54 -12.14
C GLY A 315 -1.45 -28.82 -10.94
N VAL A 316 -0.89 -27.68 -10.51
CA VAL A 316 -1.55 -26.81 -9.53
C VAL A 316 -2.67 -26.06 -10.24
N VAL A 317 -3.89 -26.16 -9.70
CA VAL A 317 -5.02 -25.31 -10.11
C VAL A 317 -4.93 -24.03 -9.32
N PRO A 318 -4.62 -22.89 -9.96
CA PRO A 318 -4.46 -21.65 -9.23
C PRO A 318 -5.82 -21.08 -8.82
N PRO A 319 -5.90 -20.36 -7.69
CA PRO A 319 -7.16 -19.75 -7.24
C PRO A 319 -7.60 -18.62 -8.20
N PRO A 320 -8.92 -18.40 -8.40
CA PRO A 320 -9.46 -17.42 -9.34
C PRO A 320 -9.42 -15.97 -8.81
N VAL A 321 -8.28 -15.55 -8.24
CA VAL A 321 -8.07 -14.22 -7.63
C VAL A 321 -7.11 -13.33 -8.43
N PHE A 322 -6.83 -13.71 -9.67
CA PHE A 322 -5.92 -12.97 -10.53
C PHE A 322 -6.53 -11.66 -11.00
N ARG A 323 -5.71 -10.62 -11.00
CA ARG A 323 -6.07 -9.25 -11.38
C ARG A 323 -5.12 -8.81 -12.51
N PRO A 324 -5.40 -9.24 -13.76
CA PRO A 324 -4.68 -8.72 -14.92
C PRO A 324 -4.89 -7.22 -15.05
N LEU A 325 -4.00 -6.55 -15.78
CA LEU A 325 -4.09 -5.11 -16.00
C LEU A 325 -3.89 -4.82 -17.49
N SER A 326 -4.94 -4.29 -18.13
CA SER A 326 -4.95 -3.96 -19.56
C SER A 326 -4.52 -2.53 -19.88
N GLU A 327 -4.18 -1.74 -18.85
CA GLU A 327 -3.74 -0.34 -19.04
C GLU A 327 -2.59 0.04 -18.10
N TYR A 328 -1.66 0.87 -18.58
CA TYR A 328 -0.82 1.68 -17.70
C TYR A 328 -1.61 2.94 -17.31
N VAL A 329 -1.93 3.06 -16.02
CA VAL A 329 -2.54 4.28 -15.48
C VAL A 329 -1.43 5.18 -14.95
N VAL A 330 -1.30 6.38 -15.53
CA VAL A 330 -0.34 7.41 -15.13
C VAL A 330 -1.12 8.59 -14.58
N THR A 331 -1.20 8.76 -13.26
CA THR A 331 -1.95 9.88 -12.67
C THR A 331 -1.13 11.15 -12.57
N THR A 332 0.19 11.02 -12.44
CA THR A 332 1.15 12.11 -12.37
C THR A 332 2.40 11.72 -13.13
N PHE A 333 2.89 12.62 -13.98
CA PHE A 333 4.28 12.67 -14.43
C PHE A 333 4.74 14.13 -14.32
N ALA A 334 5.71 14.40 -13.44
CA ALA A 334 6.16 15.76 -13.14
C ALA A 334 7.69 15.82 -13.13
N LEU A 335 8.24 16.90 -13.69
CA LEU A 335 9.66 17.18 -13.77
C LEU A 335 9.95 18.48 -13.01
N TYR A 336 11.07 18.55 -12.30
CA TYR A 336 11.39 19.70 -11.45
C TYR A 336 12.81 20.22 -11.68
N GLU A 337 12.98 21.54 -11.57
CA GLU A 337 14.30 22.17 -11.58
C GLU A 337 15.08 21.91 -10.29
N ALA A 338 14.39 21.89 -9.14
CA ALA A 338 14.99 21.52 -7.88
C ALA A 338 15.22 20.01 -7.77
N GLY A 339 16.19 19.62 -6.95
CA GLY A 339 16.26 18.25 -6.45
C GLY A 339 15.27 18.01 -5.32
N MET A 340 15.00 16.75 -5.05
CA MET A 340 14.29 16.28 -3.86
C MET A 340 14.96 15.01 -3.31
N PRO A 341 14.66 14.55 -2.08
CA PRO A 341 15.14 13.26 -1.64
C PRO A 341 14.69 12.16 -2.62
N ALA A 342 15.65 11.46 -3.24
CA ALA A 342 15.33 10.29 -4.06
C ALA A 342 14.68 9.20 -3.17
N HIS A 343 13.75 8.42 -3.72
CA HIS A 343 13.01 7.39 -2.97
C HIS A 343 12.31 7.93 -1.71
N ARG A 344 11.86 9.19 -1.71
CA ARG A 344 11.25 9.84 -0.54
C ARG A 344 10.09 9.02 0.02
N GLU A 345 9.35 8.32 -0.82
CA GLU A 345 8.20 7.49 -0.42
C GLU A 345 8.65 6.33 0.47
N ALA A 346 9.74 5.65 0.11
CA ALA A 346 10.32 4.59 0.94
C ALA A 346 10.95 5.15 2.22
N LYS A 347 11.74 6.24 2.10
CA LYS A 347 12.40 6.92 3.24
C LYS A 347 11.42 7.47 4.28
N SER A 348 10.20 7.79 3.86
CA SER A 348 9.12 8.27 4.76
C SER A 348 8.11 7.20 5.15
N GLY A 349 8.35 5.93 4.79
CA GLY A 349 7.57 4.78 5.26
C GLY A 349 6.25 4.53 4.51
N PHE A 350 6.06 5.11 3.31
CA PHE A 350 4.95 4.75 2.41
C PHE A 350 5.24 3.50 1.57
N ALA A 351 6.51 3.11 1.47
CA ALA A 351 6.97 1.86 0.92
C ALA A 351 8.10 1.29 1.77
N THR A 352 8.35 -0.01 1.67
CA THR A 352 9.56 -0.64 2.21
C THR A 352 10.64 -0.72 1.14
N ALA A 353 11.89 -0.61 1.54
CA ALA A 353 13.05 -0.93 0.73
C ALA A 353 13.83 -2.10 1.34
N THR A 354 14.55 -2.85 0.50
CA THR A 354 15.40 -3.96 0.94
C THR A 354 16.63 -3.44 1.68
N ASP A 355 17.23 -2.39 1.15
CA ASP A 355 18.37 -1.69 1.74
C ASP A 355 18.10 -0.18 1.67
N TYR A 356 18.12 0.49 2.83
CA TYR A 356 17.90 1.93 2.91
C TYR A 356 19.17 2.74 2.68
N ASP A 357 20.35 2.13 2.84
CA ASP A 357 21.65 2.76 2.60
C ASP A 357 21.90 2.91 1.09
N GLU A 358 21.30 2.06 0.25
CA GLU A 358 21.35 2.16 -1.22
C GLU A 358 20.44 3.26 -1.80
N LEU A 359 19.58 3.89 -1.00
CA LEU A 359 18.63 4.90 -1.47
C LEU A 359 19.24 6.30 -1.50
N GLU A 360 20.49 6.48 -1.91
CA GLU A 360 21.13 7.80 -1.88
C GLU A 360 20.48 8.80 -2.85
N THR A 361 20.49 10.08 -2.48
CA THR A 361 20.13 11.17 -3.38
C THR A 361 21.40 11.67 -4.07
N ASP A 362 21.42 11.77 -5.39
CA ASP A 362 22.57 12.34 -6.10
C ASP A 362 22.88 13.76 -5.57
N PRO A 363 24.09 14.01 -5.01
CA PRO A 363 24.42 15.30 -4.42
C PRO A 363 24.41 16.45 -5.45
N ARG A 364 24.57 16.15 -6.74
CA ARG A 364 24.49 17.14 -7.83
C ARG A 364 23.07 17.65 -8.08
N ALA A 365 22.06 16.98 -7.50
CA ALA A 365 20.68 17.44 -7.55
C ALA A 365 20.38 18.54 -6.50
N GLY A 366 21.32 18.94 -5.64
CA GLY A 366 21.12 19.80 -4.46
C GLY A 366 20.66 21.25 -4.70
N THR A 367 20.11 21.60 -5.86
CA THR A 367 19.46 22.89 -6.11
C THR A 367 18.07 22.91 -5.45
N GLY A 368 17.70 24.05 -4.86
CA GLY A 368 16.41 24.21 -4.18
C GLY A 368 16.37 23.65 -2.75
N VAL A 369 17.52 23.42 -2.09
CA VAL A 369 17.51 23.05 -0.66
C VAL A 369 17.05 24.25 0.17
N VAL A 370 16.00 24.07 0.97
CA VAL A 370 15.48 25.12 1.87
C VAL A 370 16.33 25.16 3.15
N PRO A 371 16.99 26.29 3.48
CA PRO A 371 17.74 26.40 4.72
C PRO A 371 16.82 26.32 5.94
N LEU A 372 17.25 25.59 6.98
CA LEU A 372 16.44 25.42 8.20
C LEU A 372 16.03 26.76 8.84
N ALA A 373 16.92 27.76 8.82
CA ALA A 373 16.66 29.08 9.36
C ALA A 373 15.55 29.86 8.60
N GLY A 374 15.22 29.46 7.37
CA GLY A 374 14.15 30.04 6.57
C GLY A 374 12.77 29.39 6.80
N ILE A 375 12.70 28.28 7.55
CA ILE A 375 11.45 27.56 7.76
C ILE A 375 10.72 28.13 8.99
N LEU A 376 9.46 28.48 8.83
CA LEU A 376 8.60 28.95 9.92
C LEU A 376 7.63 27.85 10.33
N ASP A 377 7.55 27.55 11.63
CA ASP A 377 6.42 26.79 12.19
C ASP A 377 5.21 27.71 12.32
N VAL A 378 4.15 27.39 11.57
CA VAL A 378 2.91 28.17 11.52
C VAL A 378 1.72 27.38 12.07
N SER A 379 1.98 26.27 12.75
CA SER A 379 0.95 25.35 13.26
C SER A 379 -0.04 26.06 14.18
N SER A 380 0.43 26.94 15.06
CA SER A 380 -0.42 27.71 15.97
C SER A 380 -1.21 28.84 15.30
N ARG A 381 -0.90 29.15 14.03
CA ARG A 381 -1.52 30.22 13.24
C ARG A 381 -2.63 29.72 12.33
N ILE A 382 -2.87 28.40 12.29
CA ILE A 382 -3.90 27.80 11.44
C ILE A 382 -5.09 27.38 12.30
N SER A 383 -6.28 27.79 11.88
CA SER A 383 -7.54 27.34 12.47
C SER A 383 -8.54 27.09 11.36
N ARG A 384 -9.12 25.87 11.33
CA ARG A 384 -10.12 25.45 10.33
C ARG A 384 -9.66 25.69 8.88
N GLY A 385 -8.40 25.40 8.58
CA GLY A 385 -7.81 25.59 7.25
C GLY A 385 -7.48 27.06 6.89
N MET A 386 -7.74 28.02 7.78
CA MET A 386 -7.41 29.42 7.57
C MET A 386 -6.15 29.81 8.35
N LEU A 387 -5.20 30.45 7.67
CA LEU A 387 -4.06 31.11 8.29
C LEU A 387 -4.52 32.46 8.86
N SER A 388 -4.62 32.57 10.19
CA SER A 388 -5.23 33.71 10.88
C SER A 388 -4.24 34.81 11.27
N SER A 389 -2.95 34.47 11.38
CA SER A 389 -1.88 35.43 11.68
C SER A 389 -0.97 35.56 10.46
N PRO A 390 -0.83 36.78 9.90
CA PRO A 390 0.01 37.02 8.75
C PRO A 390 1.45 36.52 8.91
N LEU A 391 2.03 36.07 7.80
CA LEU A 391 3.47 35.81 7.71
C LEU A 391 4.23 37.12 7.52
N PRO A 392 5.55 37.14 7.80
CA PRO A 392 6.40 38.27 7.40
C PRO A 392 6.24 38.59 5.91
N GLU A 393 6.51 39.84 5.52
CA GLU A 393 6.43 40.26 4.11
C GLU A 393 7.21 39.31 3.16
N GLY A 394 6.66 39.12 1.96
CA GLY A 394 7.17 38.21 0.94
C GLY A 394 6.20 37.08 0.61
N THR A 395 6.48 36.35 -0.46
CA THR A 395 5.67 35.21 -0.89
C THR A 395 6.15 33.93 -0.20
N TRP A 396 5.20 33.16 0.35
CA TRP A 396 5.46 31.94 1.10
C TRP A 396 4.72 30.75 0.51
N ARG A 397 5.32 29.57 0.61
CA ARG A 397 4.62 28.30 0.41
C ARG A 397 4.30 27.71 1.78
N VAL A 398 3.02 27.67 2.12
CA VAL A 398 2.51 27.01 3.32
C VAL A 398 2.24 25.55 2.99
N ILE A 399 2.89 24.65 3.73
CA ILE A 399 2.70 23.21 3.64
C ILE A 399 1.97 22.76 4.90
N ARG A 400 0.71 22.36 4.73
CA ARG A 400 -0.15 21.85 5.79
C ARG A 400 -0.01 20.34 5.83
N PHE A 401 0.41 19.77 6.95
CA PHE A 401 0.53 18.33 7.13
C PHE A 401 -0.62 17.78 7.97
N GLY A 402 -1.11 16.61 7.57
CA GLY A 402 -2.18 15.91 8.25
C GLY A 402 -2.02 14.40 8.20
N ALA A 403 -3.03 13.69 8.69
CA ALA A 403 -3.12 12.24 8.59
C ALA A 403 -4.51 11.77 8.17
N SER A 404 -4.58 10.99 7.10
CA SER A 404 -5.79 10.35 6.59
C SER A 404 -5.65 8.82 6.56
N LEU A 405 -6.72 8.12 6.17
CA LEU A 405 -6.76 6.65 6.25
C LEU A 405 -5.93 6.00 5.13
N THR A 406 -5.31 4.86 5.46
CA THR A 406 -4.63 4.01 4.46
C THR A 406 -5.61 3.19 3.62
N GLY A 407 -6.85 3.01 4.09
CA GLY A 407 -7.83 2.12 3.47
C GLY A 407 -7.52 0.62 3.61
N GLN A 408 -6.54 0.25 4.45
CA GLN A 408 -6.20 -1.17 4.66
C GLN A 408 -7.29 -1.90 5.44
N THR A 409 -7.57 -3.12 5.00
CA THR A 409 -8.54 -4.04 5.60
C THR A 409 -7.90 -5.40 5.80
N ASN A 410 -8.41 -6.20 6.74
CA ASN A 410 -7.99 -7.61 6.85
C ASN A 410 -8.39 -8.40 5.60
N GLY A 411 -7.67 -9.50 5.38
CA GLY A 411 -7.99 -10.45 4.34
C GLY A 411 -7.05 -11.66 4.32
N PRO A 412 -7.26 -12.57 3.36
CA PRO A 412 -8.46 -12.67 2.52
C PRO A 412 -9.66 -13.14 3.33
N ALA A 413 -10.73 -12.35 3.36
CA ALA A 413 -11.96 -12.63 4.11
C ALA A 413 -13.16 -12.47 3.18
N LEU A 414 -14.24 -13.22 3.44
CA LEU A 414 -15.45 -13.23 2.62
C LEU A 414 -16.04 -11.80 2.44
N PRO A 415 -16.27 -11.33 1.20
CA PRO A 415 -16.74 -9.96 0.93
C PRO A 415 -18.09 -9.60 1.55
N GLU A 416 -19.04 -10.55 1.56
CA GLU A 416 -20.42 -10.34 2.05
C GLU A 416 -20.52 -10.21 3.57
N SER A 417 -19.40 -10.44 4.26
CA SER A 417 -19.34 -10.25 5.69
C SER A 417 -19.03 -8.77 6.02
N HIS A 418 -20.07 -7.93 6.03
CA HIS A 418 -20.03 -6.65 6.75
C HIS A 418 -19.61 -6.82 8.24
N ARG A 419 -19.54 -8.07 8.73
CA ARG A 419 -19.10 -8.50 10.06
C ARG A 419 -17.68 -9.08 10.15
N ALA A 420 -16.99 -9.38 9.04
CA ALA A 420 -15.66 -9.99 9.09
C ALA A 420 -14.56 -9.20 8.37
N ARG A 421 -14.88 -8.48 7.27
CA ARG A 421 -13.91 -7.55 6.66
C ARG A 421 -14.06 -6.16 7.25
N GLY A 422 -12.97 -5.58 7.74
CA GLY A 422 -12.97 -4.20 8.22
C GLY A 422 -11.59 -3.59 8.36
N ARG A 423 -11.57 -2.35 8.84
CA ARG A 423 -10.35 -1.52 8.89
C ARG A 423 -9.29 -2.16 9.76
N GLN A 424 -8.03 -2.17 9.30
CA GLN A 424 -6.91 -2.61 10.13
C GLN A 424 -6.59 -1.56 11.20
N THR A 425 -6.38 -2.02 12.43
CA THR A 425 -6.00 -1.15 13.55
C THR A 425 -4.59 -0.61 13.43
N ARG A 426 -4.32 0.52 14.10
CA ARG A 426 -2.96 1.04 14.23
C ARG A 426 -2.08 0.04 14.98
N GLN A 427 -1.09 -0.53 14.27
CA GLN A 427 -0.15 -1.49 14.85
C GLN A 427 0.65 -0.93 16.04
N ARG A 428 0.91 0.40 16.08
CA ARG A 428 1.60 1.06 17.20
C ARG A 428 0.74 1.27 18.46
N LYS A 429 -0.56 0.93 18.44
CA LYS A 429 -1.47 1.07 19.60
C LYS A 429 -1.76 -0.23 20.35
N GLY A 430 -1.13 -1.36 20.00
CA GLY A 430 -1.19 -2.59 20.80
C GLY A 430 -2.61 -3.17 20.97
N ALA A 431 -3.39 -3.28 19.90
CA ALA A 431 -4.74 -3.86 19.96
C ALA A 431 -4.77 -5.27 19.35
N ALA A 432 -4.97 -6.29 20.18
CA ALA A 432 -5.41 -7.62 19.75
C ALA A 432 -6.92 -7.58 19.49
N LEU A 433 -7.36 -7.97 18.29
CA LEU A 433 -8.77 -7.93 17.88
C LEU A 433 -9.34 -9.34 17.69
N TYR A 434 -9.82 -9.96 18.76
CA TYR A 434 -10.83 -11.01 18.58
C TYR A 434 -11.93 -11.03 19.63
N LEU A 435 -11.89 -10.15 20.62
CA LEU A 435 -12.90 -10.13 21.67
C LEU A 435 -13.49 -8.74 21.74
N HIS A 436 -14.77 -8.64 21.36
CA HIS A 436 -15.63 -7.64 21.96
C HIS A 436 -15.60 -7.90 23.48
N PRO A 437 -15.14 -6.98 24.35
CA PRO A 437 -14.97 -7.23 25.78
C PRO A 437 -16.31 -7.22 26.55
N SER A 438 -17.42 -7.65 25.94
CA SER A 438 -18.72 -7.74 26.64
C SER A 438 -19.28 -9.16 26.74
N GLY A 439 -18.52 -10.19 26.39
CA GLY A 439 -18.92 -11.57 26.58
C GLY A 439 -18.01 -12.23 27.59
N THR A 440 -18.41 -12.23 28.86
CA THR A 440 -17.84 -13.11 29.87
C THR A 440 -18.02 -14.55 29.38
N VAL A 441 -16.97 -15.17 28.85
CA VAL A 441 -16.91 -16.63 28.75
C VAL A 441 -16.62 -17.11 30.16
N ARG A 442 -17.62 -17.75 30.78
CA ARG A 442 -17.44 -18.51 32.02
C ARG A 442 -16.91 -19.89 31.70
#